data_AF-A0A5J4SA67-F1
#
_entry.id   AF-A0A5J4SA67-F1
#
_cell.length_a   1.000
_cell.length_b   1.000
_cell.length_c   1.000
_cell.angle_alpha   90.00
_cell.angle_beta   90.00
_cell.angle_gamma   90.00
#
_symmetry.space_group_name_H-M   'P 1'
#
loop_
_entity.id
_entity.type
_entity.pdbx_description
1 polymer ?
#
loop_
_entity_poly.entity_id
_entity_poly.type
_entity_poly.pdbx_seq_one_letter_code
_entity_poly.pdbx_strand_id
1 'polypeptide(L)'
;MNKENSNSKTINILHFIYVVIILALILIAVFTTFFYKENEIVHLISFAATITSIILSVLAIFITVLSNNSITGLISSISHIPPLIDKMNESSGRVIQSVDKMEEIQTDLINSSEKVKDSTRRMENTLNQKMEIITTEVKNIALSQTSRDTHEKDTGNLISNYLPFVSSLSYSGLCLLYVLYKAFHEKVEIIHLNSFSKVIPYSSVDYNYGLVIGLVSARCVEGVGPNGSEKSFKITNFNKNISSEMIANAMDKLSEDLKANKDINISGRDDRTKLDDYINTIKSGK
;
A
#
# COMPACT_ATOMS: atom_id res chain seq x y z
N MET A 1 -33.36 55.41 -20.56
CA MET A 1 -33.53 56.77 -19.98
C MET A 1 -34.15 56.63 -18.60
N ASN A 2 -33.36 56.74 -17.52
CA ASN A 2 -33.92 56.78 -16.15
C ASN A 2 -32.97 57.56 -15.22
N LYS A 3 -32.64 58.81 -15.60
CA LYS A 3 -31.68 59.67 -14.88
C LYS A 3 -32.34 60.84 -14.13
N GLU A 4 -33.66 61.02 -14.25
CA GLU A 4 -34.35 62.18 -13.67
C GLU A 4 -34.89 61.97 -12.23
N ASN A 5 -35.10 60.72 -11.79
CA ASN A 5 -35.68 60.47 -10.46
C ASN A 5 -34.67 60.57 -9.29
N SER A 6 -33.38 60.75 -9.54
CA SER A 6 -32.35 60.85 -8.49
C SER A 6 -32.14 62.28 -7.98
N ASN A 7 -32.32 63.28 -8.86
CA ASN A 7 -32.06 64.69 -8.52
C ASN A 7 -33.17 65.30 -7.62
N SER A 8 -34.43 64.87 -7.78
CA SER A 8 -35.53 65.32 -6.92
C SER A 8 -35.35 64.88 -5.46
N LYS A 9 -34.87 63.65 -5.23
CA LYS A 9 -34.74 63.08 -3.89
C LYS A 9 -33.62 63.72 -3.07
N THR A 10 -32.52 64.08 -3.73
CA THR A 10 -31.36 64.76 -3.11
C THR A 10 -31.66 66.22 -2.77
N ILE A 11 -32.41 66.94 -3.62
CA ILE A 11 -32.86 68.33 -3.37
C ILE A 11 -33.78 68.38 -2.13
N ASN A 12 -34.71 67.43 -1.99
CA ASN A 12 -35.61 67.37 -0.82
C ASN A 12 -34.87 67.09 0.50
N ILE A 13 -33.83 66.25 0.50
CA ILE A 13 -32.98 66.00 1.68
C ILE A 13 -32.22 67.27 2.06
N LEU A 14 -31.72 68.01 1.08
CA LEU A 14 -31.01 69.27 1.30
C LEU A 14 -31.92 70.34 1.93
N HIS A 15 -33.15 70.49 1.42
CA HIS A 15 -34.14 71.39 2.04
C HIS A 15 -34.51 70.97 3.47
N PHE A 16 -34.64 69.67 3.73
CA PHE A 16 -34.89 69.16 5.08
C PHE A 16 -33.74 69.52 6.04
N ILE A 17 -32.48 69.35 5.62
CA ILE A 17 -31.31 69.73 6.42
C ILE A 17 -31.29 71.23 6.68
N TYR A 18 -31.56 72.07 5.68
CA TYR A 18 -31.63 73.53 5.86
C TYR A 18 -32.70 73.95 6.86
N VAL A 19 -33.91 73.37 6.76
CA VAL A 19 -35.01 73.66 7.71
C VAL A 19 -34.61 73.25 9.13
N VAL A 20 -33.94 72.09 9.30
CA VAL A 20 -33.45 71.64 10.61
C VAL A 20 -32.38 72.57 11.18
N ILE A 21 -31.44 73.05 10.38
CA ILE A 21 -30.39 73.99 10.83
C ILE A 21 -31.00 75.35 11.22
N ILE A 22 -31.93 75.88 10.42
CA ILE A 22 -32.60 77.15 10.72
C ILE A 22 -33.44 77.02 12.00
N LEU A 23 -34.16 75.91 12.16
CA LEU A 23 -34.92 75.63 13.37
C LEU A 23 -34.02 75.53 14.61
N ALA A 24 -32.86 74.87 14.49
CA ALA A 24 -31.88 74.78 15.56
C ALA A 24 -31.33 76.15 15.95
N LEU A 25 -31.02 77.02 14.98
CA LEU A 25 -30.55 78.39 15.25
C LEU A 25 -31.60 79.23 15.98
N ILE A 26 -32.87 79.14 15.56
CA ILE A 26 -33.99 79.82 16.24
C ILE A 26 -34.10 79.32 17.68
N LEU A 27 -34.03 78.00 17.89
CA LEU A 27 -34.12 77.39 19.20
C LEU A 27 -32.98 77.87 20.11
N ILE A 28 -31.75 77.93 19.61
CA ILE A 28 -30.58 78.46 20.33
C ILE A 28 -30.80 79.95 20.70
N ALA A 29 -31.32 80.76 19.79
CA ALA A 29 -31.57 82.18 20.04
C ALA A 29 -32.65 82.40 21.13
N VAL A 30 -33.73 81.63 21.08
CA VAL A 30 -34.79 81.65 22.11
C VAL A 30 -34.23 81.19 23.45
N PHE A 31 -33.46 80.11 23.47
CA PHE A 31 -32.84 79.59 24.70
C PHE A 31 -31.87 80.63 25.30
N THR A 32 -31.03 81.23 24.46
CA THR A 32 -30.06 82.25 24.90
C THR A 32 -30.76 83.46 25.53
N THR A 33 -31.82 83.96 24.91
CA THR A 33 -32.58 85.11 25.45
C THR A 33 -33.34 84.78 26.73
N PHE A 34 -33.84 83.55 26.88
CA PHE A 34 -34.55 83.09 28.08
C PHE A 34 -33.61 82.91 29.28
N PHE A 35 -32.45 82.29 29.08
CA PHE A 35 -31.51 81.95 30.16
C PHE A 35 -30.48 83.05 30.49
N TYR A 36 -30.37 84.10 29.67
CA TYR A 36 -29.41 85.20 29.90
C TYR A 36 -29.60 85.92 31.24
N LYS A 37 -30.80 85.90 31.83
CA LYS A 37 -31.08 86.60 33.10
C LYS A 37 -30.60 85.85 34.35
N GLU A 38 -30.27 84.55 34.24
CA GLU A 38 -30.05 83.69 35.41
C GLU A 38 -28.66 83.02 35.32
N ASN A 39 -27.65 83.77 35.78
CA ASN A 39 -26.22 83.41 35.66
C ASN A 39 -25.88 82.02 36.24
N GLU A 40 -26.57 81.57 37.29
CA GLU A 40 -26.31 80.27 37.92
C GLU A 40 -26.64 79.09 37.00
N ILE A 41 -27.74 79.17 36.24
CA ILE A 41 -28.13 78.11 35.29
C ILE A 41 -27.15 78.06 34.12
N VAL A 42 -26.68 79.22 33.66
CA VAL A 42 -25.66 79.31 32.60
C VAL A 42 -24.34 78.67 33.06
N HIS A 43 -23.92 78.89 34.31
CA HIS A 43 -22.74 78.22 34.86
C HIS A 43 -22.91 76.70 34.98
N LEU A 44 -24.09 76.24 35.42
CA LEU A 44 -24.40 74.81 35.54
C LEU A 44 -24.41 74.10 34.17
N ILE A 45 -25.03 74.71 33.15
CA ILE A 45 -25.09 74.12 31.80
C ILE A 45 -23.71 74.10 31.15
N SER A 46 -22.89 75.14 31.33
CA SER A 46 -21.51 75.16 30.83
C SER A 46 -20.63 74.11 31.50
N PHE A 47 -20.82 73.88 32.81
CA PHE A 47 -20.12 72.82 33.54
C PHE A 47 -20.54 71.43 33.05
N ALA A 48 -21.84 71.18 32.90
CA ALA A 48 -22.37 69.93 32.34
C ALA A 48 -21.89 69.69 30.90
N ALA A 49 -21.84 70.73 30.07
CA ALA A 49 -21.32 70.66 28.70
C ALA A 49 -19.83 70.29 28.68
N THR A 50 -19.03 70.82 29.62
CA THR A 50 -17.60 70.50 29.74
C THR A 50 -17.38 69.04 30.15
N ILE A 51 -18.14 68.54 31.13
CA ILE A 51 -18.10 67.11 31.53
C ILE A 51 -18.50 66.21 30.36
N THR A 52 -19.56 66.58 29.63
CA THR A 52 -20.03 65.82 28.47
C THR A 52 -18.95 65.76 27.38
N SER A 53 -18.23 66.85 27.13
CA SER A 53 -17.12 66.90 26.18
C SER A 53 -15.96 65.98 26.58
N ILE A 54 -15.61 65.96 27.87
CA ILE A 54 -14.58 65.04 28.41
C ILE A 54 -15.01 63.58 28.21
N ILE A 55 -16.26 63.23 28.56
CA ILE A 55 -16.77 61.87 28.41
C ILE A 55 -16.78 61.43 26.94
N LEU A 56 -17.20 62.31 26.03
CA LEU A 56 -17.23 62.00 24.59
C LEU A 56 -15.83 61.80 24.01
N SER A 57 -14.86 62.59 24.46
CA SER A 57 -13.44 62.43 24.10
C SER A 57 -12.89 61.09 24.58
N VAL A 58 -13.15 60.72 25.83
CA VAL A 58 -12.73 59.42 26.39
C VAL A 58 -13.39 58.27 25.63
N LEU A 59 -14.71 58.35 25.35
CA LEU A 59 -15.42 57.34 24.57
C LEU A 59 -14.80 57.15 23.18
N ALA A 60 -14.43 58.24 22.51
CA ALA A 60 -13.77 58.18 21.21
C ALA A 60 -12.42 57.45 21.30
N ILE A 61 -11.59 57.77 22.30
CA ILE A 61 -10.31 57.08 22.52
C ILE A 61 -10.55 55.58 22.80
N PHE A 62 -11.52 55.24 23.66
CA PHE A 62 -11.86 53.83 23.95
C PHE A 62 -12.29 53.07 22.70
N ILE A 63 -13.15 53.67 21.87
CA ILE A 63 -13.59 53.07 20.60
C ILE A 63 -12.39 52.88 19.66
N THR A 64 -11.50 53.88 19.54
CA THR A 64 -10.29 53.77 18.72
C THR A 64 -9.36 52.66 19.20
N VAL A 65 -9.11 52.55 20.51
CA VAL A 65 -8.23 51.51 21.07
C VAL A 65 -8.83 50.11 20.91
N LEU A 66 -10.14 49.96 21.19
CA LEU A 66 -10.85 48.68 21.02
C LEU A 66 -10.89 48.23 19.55
N SER A 67 -11.10 49.20 18.65
CA SER A 67 -11.10 49.02 17.21
C SER A 67 -9.72 48.62 16.69
N ASN A 68 -8.66 49.30 17.13
CA ASN A 68 -7.30 49.04 16.65
C ASN A 68 -6.85 47.59 16.93
N ASN A 69 -7.12 47.07 18.13
CA ASN A 69 -6.72 45.70 18.49
C ASN A 69 -7.54 44.64 17.74
N SER A 70 -8.85 44.85 17.60
CA SER A 70 -9.75 43.88 16.97
C SER A 70 -9.63 43.88 15.44
N ILE A 71 -9.52 45.07 14.83
CA ILE A 71 -9.38 45.22 13.38
C ILE A 71 -8.01 44.72 12.92
N THR A 72 -6.93 44.97 13.66
CA THR A 72 -5.60 44.47 13.29
C THR A 72 -5.58 42.93 13.26
N GLY A 73 -6.20 42.28 14.24
CA GLY A 73 -6.34 40.81 14.25
C GLY A 73 -7.19 40.28 13.10
N LEU A 74 -8.28 40.97 12.74
CA LEU A 74 -9.12 40.63 11.58
C LEU A 74 -8.37 40.81 10.26
N ILE A 75 -7.65 41.92 10.07
CA ILE A 75 -6.86 42.19 8.86
C ILE A 75 -5.76 41.13 8.71
N SER A 76 -5.06 40.79 9.79
CA SER A 76 -4.07 39.71 9.78
C SER A 76 -4.71 38.38 9.40
N SER A 77 -5.85 38.02 10.00
CA SER A 77 -6.56 36.79 9.66
C SER A 77 -6.99 36.74 8.19
N ILE A 78 -7.52 37.85 7.66
CA ILE A 78 -7.92 37.97 6.25
C ILE A 78 -6.71 37.89 5.33
N SER A 79 -5.57 38.47 5.71
CA SER A 79 -4.33 38.41 4.91
C SER A 79 -3.76 36.98 4.78
N HIS A 80 -4.10 36.08 5.70
CA HIS A 80 -3.71 34.67 5.64
C HIS A 80 -4.67 33.80 4.81
N ILE A 81 -5.84 34.30 4.39
CA ILE A 81 -6.81 33.53 3.59
C ILE A 81 -6.32 33.24 2.17
N PRO A 82 -5.75 34.21 1.39
CA PRO A 82 -5.27 33.94 0.03
C PRO A 82 -4.27 32.78 -0.08
N PRO A 83 -3.19 32.70 0.72
CA PRO A 83 -2.26 31.57 0.62
C PRO A 83 -2.86 30.23 1.07
N LEU A 84 -3.89 30.25 1.92
CA LEU A 84 -4.65 29.03 2.27
C LEU A 84 -5.50 28.54 1.09
N ILE A 85 -6.12 29.45 0.34
CA ILE A 85 -6.86 29.14 -0.88
C ILE A 85 -5.92 28.56 -1.94
N ASP A 86 -4.73 29.13 -2.12
CA ASP A 86 -3.75 28.62 -3.08
C ASP A 86 -3.29 27.20 -2.73
N LYS A 87 -3.00 26.93 -1.45
CA LYS A 87 -2.67 25.57 -0.97
C LYS A 87 -3.84 24.61 -1.14
N MET A 88 -5.06 25.06 -0.92
CA MET A 88 -6.26 24.24 -1.13
C MET A 88 -6.43 23.88 -2.61
N ASN A 89 -6.23 24.84 -3.52
CA ASN A 89 -6.28 24.62 -4.95
C ASN A 89 -5.17 23.67 -5.42
N GLU A 90 -3.95 23.81 -4.91
CA GLU A 90 -2.86 22.89 -5.20
C GLU A 90 -3.18 21.47 -4.72
N SER A 91 -3.68 21.34 -3.50
CA SER A 91 -4.11 20.06 -2.94
C SER A 91 -5.24 19.44 -3.77
N SER A 92 -6.22 20.23 -4.19
CA SER A 92 -7.31 19.78 -5.06
C SER A 92 -6.79 19.32 -6.43
N GLY A 93 -5.82 20.02 -7.01
CA GLY A 93 -5.17 19.63 -8.26
C GLY A 93 -4.43 18.29 -8.14
N ARG A 94 -3.73 18.07 -7.01
CA ARG A 94 -3.06 16.78 -6.73
C ARG A 94 -4.05 15.63 -6.56
N VAL A 95 -5.22 15.89 -5.97
CA VAL A 95 -6.30 14.89 -5.85
C VAL A 95 -6.83 14.52 -7.24
N ILE A 96 -7.10 15.50 -8.10
CA ILE A 96 -7.55 15.24 -9.48
C ILE A 96 -6.52 14.39 -10.23
N GLN A 97 -5.24 14.75 -10.19
CA GLN A 97 -4.18 13.95 -10.82
C GLN A 97 -4.08 12.53 -10.25
N SER A 98 -4.38 12.34 -8.96
CA SER A 98 -4.38 11.00 -8.35
C SER A 98 -5.56 10.18 -8.84
N VAL A 99 -6.72 10.80 -9.06
CA VAL A 99 -7.90 10.15 -9.64
C VAL A 99 -7.61 9.74 -11.09
N ASP A 100 -7.03 10.62 -11.91
CA ASP A 100 -6.68 10.31 -13.30
C ASP A 100 -5.72 9.10 -13.38
N LYS A 101 -4.69 9.06 -12.52
CA LYS A 101 -3.78 7.91 -12.44
C LYS A 101 -4.49 6.62 -11.99
N MET A 102 -5.52 6.75 -11.16
CA MET A 102 -6.28 5.59 -10.69
C MET A 102 -7.14 5.00 -11.81
N GLU A 103 -7.66 5.84 -12.71
CA GLU A 103 -8.37 5.42 -13.92
C GLU A 103 -7.43 4.70 -14.93
N GLU A 104 -6.19 5.19 -15.07
CA GLU A 104 -5.15 4.52 -15.86
C GLU A 104 -4.82 3.13 -15.28
N ILE A 105 -4.57 3.06 -13.97
CA ILE A 105 -4.32 1.78 -13.27
C ILE A 105 -5.49 0.81 -13.41
N GLN A 106 -6.73 1.31 -13.35
CA GLN A 106 -7.92 0.48 -13.55
C GLN A 106 -7.95 -0.12 -14.96
N THR A 107 -7.61 0.67 -15.97
CA THR A 107 -7.53 0.21 -17.36
C THR A 107 -6.44 -0.85 -17.53
N ASP A 108 -5.26 -0.64 -16.94
CA ASP A 108 -4.16 -1.61 -16.97
C ASP A 108 -4.50 -2.91 -16.24
N LEU A 109 -5.24 -2.83 -15.14
CA LEU A 109 -5.75 -4.00 -14.41
C LEU A 109 -6.74 -4.81 -15.25
N ILE A 110 -7.66 -4.15 -15.95
CA ILE A 110 -8.60 -4.81 -16.86
C ILE A 110 -7.84 -5.53 -17.98
N ASN A 111 -6.90 -4.83 -18.63
CA ASN A 111 -6.08 -5.41 -19.69
C ASN A 111 -5.22 -6.60 -19.20
N SER A 112 -4.66 -6.49 -18.00
CA SER A 112 -3.87 -7.55 -17.38
C SER A 112 -4.74 -8.76 -17.02
N SER A 113 -5.94 -8.52 -16.50
CA SER A 113 -6.93 -9.57 -16.20
C SER A 113 -7.34 -10.32 -17.46
N GLU A 114 -7.57 -9.62 -18.58
CA GLU A 114 -7.88 -10.24 -19.86
C GLU A 114 -6.72 -11.11 -20.37
N LYS A 115 -5.47 -10.62 -20.29
CA LYS A 115 -4.28 -11.41 -20.63
C LYS A 115 -4.13 -12.67 -19.77
N VAL A 116 -4.43 -12.58 -18.47
CA VAL A 116 -4.41 -13.74 -17.56
C VAL A 116 -5.50 -14.74 -17.93
N LYS A 117 -6.71 -14.27 -18.27
CA LYS A 117 -7.81 -15.12 -18.74
C LYS A 117 -7.43 -15.85 -20.03
N ASP A 118 -6.84 -15.16 -20.99
CA ASP A 118 -6.35 -15.75 -22.24
C ASP A 118 -5.23 -16.78 -22.01
N SER A 119 -4.27 -16.45 -21.15
CA SER A 119 -3.20 -17.36 -20.76
C SER A 119 -3.77 -18.63 -20.10
N THR A 120 -4.73 -18.47 -19.20
CA THR A 120 -5.42 -19.58 -18.53
C THR A 120 -6.15 -20.47 -19.54
N ARG A 121 -6.85 -19.87 -20.50
CA ARG A 121 -7.55 -20.62 -21.56
C ARG A 121 -6.58 -21.38 -22.46
N ARG A 122 -5.43 -20.78 -22.81
CA ARG A 122 -4.37 -21.47 -23.57
C ARG A 122 -3.80 -22.64 -22.77
N MET A 123 -3.56 -22.45 -21.48
CA MET A 123 -3.07 -23.51 -20.59
C MET A 123 -4.07 -24.66 -20.48
N GLU A 124 -5.36 -24.38 -20.33
CA GLU A 124 -6.42 -25.39 -20.30
C GLU A 124 -6.47 -26.19 -21.61
N ASN A 125 -6.38 -25.52 -22.76
CA ASN A 125 -6.32 -26.19 -24.06
C ASN A 125 -5.07 -27.09 -24.19
N THR A 126 -3.90 -26.61 -23.77
CA THR A 126 -2.67 -27.41 -23.79
C THR A 126 -2.73 -28.60 -22.84
N LEU A 127 -3.35 -28.44 -21.67
CA LEU A 127 -3.57 -29.54 -20.72
C LEU A 127 -4.51 -30.58 -21.31
N ASN A 128 -5.62 -30.17 -21.94
CA ASN A 128 -6.55 -31.09 -22.60
C ASN A 128 -5.86 -31.87 -23.73
N GLN A 129 -5.08 -31.20 -24.57
CA GLN A 129 -4.30 -31.85 -25.63
C GLN A 129 -3.29 -32.86 -25.06
N LYS A 130 -2.55 -32.49 -24.02
CA LYS A 130 -1.60 -33.39 -23.37
C LYS A 130 -2.30 -34.58 -22.70
N MET A 131 -3.47 -34.37 -22.11
CA MET A 131 -4.24 -35.43 -21.47
C MET A 131 -4.79 -36.43 -22.49
N GLU A 132 -5.21 -35.96 -23.66
CA GLU A 132 -5.62 -36.83 -24.78
C GLU A 132 -4.47 -37.71 -25.27
N ILE A 133 -3.26 -37.13 -25.41
CA ILE A 133 -2.04 -37.87 -25.76
C ILE A 133 -1.74 -38.92 -24.69
N ILE A 134 -1.73 -38.54 -23.41
CA ILE A 134 -1.49 -39.46 -22.29
C ILE A 134 -2.52 -40.60 -22.29
N THR A 135 -3.80 -40.29 -22.50
CA THR A 135 -4.86 -41.31 -22.53
C THR A 135 -4.66 -42.29 -23.67
N THR A 136 -4.21 -41.81 -24.83
CA THR A 136 -3.90 -42.65 -26.01
C THR A 136 -2.68 -43.53 -25.75
N GLU A 137 -1.60 -42.96 -25.20
CA GLU A 137 -0.38 -43.69 -24.81
C GLU A 137 -0.69 -44.77 -23.76
N VAL A 138 -1.43 -44.44 -22.70
CA VAL A 138 -1.85 -45.39 -21.67
C VAL A 138 -2.69 -46.53 -22.26
N LYS A 139 -3.60 -46.23 -23.18
CA LYS A 139 -4.39 -47.25 -23.88
C LYS A 139 -3.51 -48.17 -24.72
N ASN A 140 -2.52 -47.62 -25.42
CA ASN A 140 -1.55 -48.39 -26.20
C ASN A 140 -0.65 -49.27 -25.31
N ILE A 141 -0.25 -48.78 -24.12
CA ILE A 141 0.49 -49.55 -23.11
C ILE A 141 -0.38 -50.70 -22.57
N ALA A 142 -1.64 -50.45 -22.23
CA ALA A 142 -2.56 -51.49 -21.76
C ALA A 142 -2.80 -52.60 -22.81
N LEU A 143 -2.88 -52.22 -24.10
CA LEU A 143 -2.98 -53.17 -25.22
C LEU A 143 -1.70 -53.99 -25.44
N SER A 144 -0.53 -53.40 -25.20
CA SER A 144 0.77 -54.09 -25.33
C SER A 144 1.12 -54.96 -24.12
N GLN A 145 0.61 -54.65 -22.92
CA GLN A 145 0.72 -55.49 -21.72
C GLN A 145 -0.18 -56.74 -21.74
N THR A 146 -1.20 -56.79 -22.60
CA THR A 146 -2.00 -58.02 -22.77
C THR A 146 -1.21 -59.14 -23.51
N SER A 147 -0.03 -58.81 -24.08
CA SER A 147 0.77 -59.76 -24.86
C SER A 147 2.14 -60.10 -24.26
N ARG A 148 2.53 -59.57 -23.08
CA ARG A 148 3.86 -59.86 -22.51
C ARG A 148 3.90 -59.95 -20.98
N ASP A 149 4.57 -61.03 -20.57
CA ASP A 149 5.27 -61.31 -19.30
C ASP A 149 4.46 -62.07 -18.22
N THR A 150 4.90 -63.17 -17.60
CA THR A 150 6.23 -63.81 -17.42
C THR A 150 7.40 -62.83 -17.23
N HIS A 151 7.62 -62.41 -15.97
CA HIS A 151 8.88 -61.94 -15.33
C HIS A 151 10.00 -61.36 -16.24
N GLU A 152 10.49 -60.13 -16.05
CA GLU A 152 11.56 -59.74 -15.09
C GLU A 152 12.01 -58.27 -15.33
N LYS A 153 12.24 -57.52 -14.24
CA LYS A 153 13.00 -56.24 -14.07
C LYS A 153 12.96 -55.18 -15.19
N ASP A 154 12.06 -54.21 -15.03
CA ASP A 154 12.10 -52.92 -15.75
C ASP A 154 12.40 -51.75 -14.79
N THR A 155 13.68 -51.58 -14.44
CA THR A 155 14.18 -50.42 -13.69
C THR A 155 14.34 -49.16 -14.54
N GLY A 156 14.28 -49.27 -15.88
CA GLY A 156 14.42 -48.13 -16.79
C GLY A 156 13.16 -47.25 -16.84
N ASN A 157 12.00 -47.86 -16.65
CA ASN A 157 10.70 -47.21 -16.76
C ASN A 157 10.28 -46.45 -15.49
N LEU A 158 10.95 -46.67 -14.36
CA LEU A 158 10.73 -45.86 -13.16
C LEU A 158 11.38 -44.48 -13.30
N ILE A 159 12.61 -44.42 -13.80
CA ILE A 159 13.40 -43.18 -13.92
C ILE A 159 12.74 -42.17 -14.87
N SER A 160 12.22 -42.63 -16.02
CA SER A 160 11.50 -41.79 -16.99
C SER A 160 10.27 -41.08 -16.40
N ASN A 161 9.65 -41.67 -15.38
CA ASN A 161 8.46 -41.13 -14.72
C ASN A 161 8.77 -40.05 -13.68
N TYR A 162 10.00 -39.97 -13.15
CA TYR A 162 10.40 -38.96 -12.15
C TYR A 162 10.97 -37.68 -12.76
N LEU A 163 11.49 -37.74 -14.00
CA LEU A 163 12.03 -36.58 -14.70
C LEU A 163 11.02 -35.42 -14.81
N PRO A 164 9.76 -35.67 -15.23
CA PRO A 164 8.73 -34.61 -15.28
C PRO A 164 8.40 -34.06 -13.90
N PHE A 165 8.44 -34.91 -12.85
CA PHE A 165 8.20 -34.50 -11.48
C PHE A 165 9.28 -33.55 -10.97
N VAL A 166 10.57 -33.88 -11.11
CA VAL A 166 11.68 -32.97 -10.74
C VAL A 166 11.61 -31.67 -11.54
N SER A 167 11.30 -31.78 -12.84
CA SER A 167 11.16 -30.63 -13.73
C SER A 167 10.00 -29.72 -13.32
N SER A 168 8.97 -30.24 -12.66
CA SER A 168 7.82 -29.47 -12.16
C SER A 168 8.05 -28.81 -10.79
N LEU A 169 9.13 -29.17 -10.08
CA LEU A 169 9.41 -28.61 -8.76
C LEU A 169 9.75 -27.11 -8.86
N SER A 170 9.27 -26.36 -7.87
CA SER A 170 9.67 -24.97 -7.67
C SER A 170 11.14 -24.89 -7.26
N TYR A 171 11.75 -23.71 -7.41
CA TYR A 171 13.11 -23.44 -6.92
C TYR A 171 13.30 -23.89 -5.46
N SER A 172 12.36 -23.55 -4.58
CA SER A 172 12.40 -23.97 -3.17
C SER A 172 12.32 -25.50 -3.00
N GLY A 173 11.58 -26.18 -3.87
CA GLY A 173 11.48 -27.64 -3.89
C GLY A 173 12.75 -28.32 -4.39
N LEU A 174 13.43 -27.74 -5.37
CA LEU A 174 14.74 -28.19 -5.84
C LEU A 174 15.81 -28.03 -4.75
N CYS A 175 15.84 -26.87 -4.08
CA CYS A 175 16.71 -26.63 -2.92
C CYS A 175 16.45 -27.64 -1.80
N LEU A 176 15.18 -27.93 -1.50
CA LEU A 176 14.82 -28.90 -0.48
C LEU A 176 15.28 -30.31 -0.88
N LEU A 177 15.04 -30.72 -2.12
CA LEU A 177 15.48 -32.03 -2.62
C LEU A 177 17.00 -32.20 -2.51
N TYR A 178 17.77 -31.16 -2.84
CA TYR A 178 19.21 -31.14 -2.65
C TYR A 178 19.63 -31.30 -1.19
N VAL A 179 19.00 -30.55 -0.29
CA VAL A 179 19.27 -30.63 1.15
C VAL A 179 18.97 -32.02 1.69
N LEU A 180 17.85 -32.63 1.30
CA LEU A 180 17.50 -33.99 1.71
C LEU A 180 18.56 -35.00 1.25
N TYR A 181 18.99 -34.90 0.00
CA TYR A 181 20.04 -35.77 -0.55
C TYR A 181 21.37 -35.62 0.18
N LYS A 182 21.82 -34.38 0.35
CA LYS A 182 23.11 -34.11 0.99
C LYS A 182 23.08 -34.45 2.48
N ALA A 183 21.97 -34.20 3.17
CA ALA A 183 21.75 -34.62 4.56
C ALA A 183 21.83 -36.14 4.73
N PHE A 184 21.29 -36.92 3.79
CA PHE A 184 21.44 -38.37 3.79
C PHE A 184 22.91 -38.81 3.62
N HIS A 185 23.62 -38.23 2.65
CA HIS A 185 25.03 -38.55 2.41
C HIS A 185 25.95 -38.16 3.56
N GLU A 186 25.66 -37.03 4.23
CA GLU A 186 26.42 -36.54 5.37
C GLU A 186 25.95 -37.10 6.72
N LYS A 187 24.98 -38.02 6.73
CA LYS A 187 24.39 -38.66 7.92
C LYS A 187 23.89 -37.65 8.95
N VAL A 188 23.25 -36.58 8.48
CA VAL A 188 22.62 -35.57 9.34
C VAL A 188 21.41 -36.17 10.05
N GLU A 189 21.29 -35.94 11.36
CA GLU A 189 20.29 -36.64 12.17
C GLU A 189 18.86 -36.14 11.98
N ILE A 190 18.63 -34.82 11.91
CA ILE A 190 17.28 -34.24 11.83
C ILE A 190 17.31 -32.97 10.99
N ILE A 191 16.39 -32.86 10.02
CA ILE A 191 16.19 -31.65 9.22
C ILE A 191 14.94 -30.95 9.73
N HIS A 192 15.08 -29.69 10.18
CA HIS A 192 13.96 -28.86 10.60
C HIS A 192 13.49 -27.96 9.44
N LEU A 193 12.27 -28.14 8.95
CA LEU A 193 11.76 -27.36 7.81
C LEU A 193 11.60 -25.86 8.15
N ASN A 194 11.33 -25.54 9.41
CA ASN A 194 11.29 -24.15 9.90
C ASN A 194 12.63 -23.43 9.71
N SER A 195 13.74 -24.13 9.92
CA SER A 195 15.08 -23.57 9.76
C SER A 195 15.45 -23.44 8.28
N PHE A 196 15.08 -24.43 7.46
CA PHE A 196 15.26 -24.37 6.01
C PHE A 196 14.53 -23.18 5.36
N SER A 197 13.26 -22.94 5.74
CA SER A 197 12.48 -21.82 5.22
C SER A 197 13.04 -20.44 5.55
N LYS A 198 13.91 -20.32 6.57
CA LYS A 198 14.62 -19.07 6.89
C LYS A 198 15.85 -18.84 6.00
N VAL A 199 16.43 -19.90 5.45
CA VAL A 199 17.64 -19.84 4.62
C VAL A 199 17.30 -19.56 3.16
N ILE A 200 16.17 -20.10 2.68
CA ILE A 200 15.76 -19.97 1.28
C ILE A 200 14.63 -18.93 1.12
N PRO A 201 14.82 -17.88 0.29
CA PRO A 201 13.77 -16.91 0.00
C PRO A 201 12.51 -17.57 -0.55
N TYR A 202 11.34 -17.06 -0.14
CA TYR A 202 10.01 -17.50 -0.63
C TYR A 202 9.64 -18.98 -0.34
N SER A 203 10.35 -19.63 0.59
CA SER A 203 10.09 -21.01 0.97
C SER A 203 9.01 -21.12 2.07
N SER A 204 7.86 -21.74 1.76
CA SER A 204 6.81 -22.02 2.75
C SER A 204 7.06 -23.36 3.46
N VAL A 205 6.96 -23.35 4.79
CA VAL A 205 7.11 -24.59 5.58
C VAL A 205 6.02 -25.61 5.25
N ASP A 206 4.80 -25.17 4.92
CA ASP A 206 3.70 -26.06 4.50
C ASP A 206 3.97 -26.70 3.14
N TYR A 207 4.47 -25.92 2.18
CA TYR A 207 4.87 -26.43 0.87
C TYR A 207 5.99 -27.47 1.01
N ASN A 208 7.04 -27.16 1.77
CA ASN A 208 8.15 -28.05 2.02
C ASN A 208 7.70 -29.36 2.68
N TYR A 209 6.80 -29.26 3.65
CA TYR A 209 6.24 -30.42 4.33
C TYR A 209 5.46 -31.31 3.35
N GLY A 210 4.58 -30.72 2.54
CA GLY A 210 3.84 -31.42 1.49
C GLY A 210 4.77 -32.11 0.49
N LEU A 211 5.85 -31.45 0.08
CA LEU A 211 6.85 -32.01 -0.82
C LEU A 211 7.58 -33.20 -0.21
N VAL A 212 8.00 -33.13 1.06
CA VAL A 212 8.64 -34.26 1.75
C VAL A 212 7.69 -35.45 1.85
N ILE A 213 6.42 -35.23 2.22
CA ILE A 213 5.41 -36.30 2.27
C ILE A 213 5.17 -36.90 0.88
N GLY A 214 5.16 -36.07 -0.17
CA GLY A 214 5.07 -36.54 -1.56
C GLY A 214 6.26 -37.43 -1.97
N LEU A 215 7.48 -37.01 -1.63
CA LEU A 215 8.71 -37.79 -1.89
C LEU A 215 8.74 -39.11 -1.11
N VAL A 216 8.22 -39.11 0.12
CA VAL A 216 8.08 -40.32 0.94
C VAL A 216 7.05 -41.27 0.34
N SER A 217 5.89 -40.74 -0.05
CA SER A 217 4.82 -41.52 -0.69
C SER A 217 5.26 -42.12 -2.03
N ALA A 218 6.09 -41.39 -2.78
CA ALA A 218 6.66 -41.83 -4.04
C ALA A 218 7.85 -42.79 -3.88
N ARG A 219 8.23 -43.17 -2.64
CA ARG A 219 9.38 -44.02 -2.29
C ARG A 219 10.73 -43.49 -2.80
N CYS A 220 10.84 -42.18 -2.97
CA CYS A 220 12.11 -41.53 -3.30
C CYS A 220 12.99 -41.38 -2.05
N VAL A 221 12.35 -41.06 -0.92
CA VAL A 221 12.98 -40.85 0.38
C VAL A 221 12.23 -41.70 1.41
N GLU A 222 12.94 -42.34 2.32
CA GLU A 222 12.33 -42.93 3.52
C GLU A 222 12.79 -42.14 4.72
N GLY A 223 11.87 -41.80 5.61
CA GLY A 223 12.20 -41.05 6.81
C GLY A 223 11.12 -41.15 7.87
N VAL A 224 11.52 -40.89 9.11
CA VAL A 224 10.64 -40.89 10.27
C VAL A 224 10.54 -39.46 10.77
N GLY A 225 9.31 -38.95 10.86
CA GLY A 225 9.04 -37.72 11.60
C GLY A 225 9.16 -38.01 13.10
N PRO A 226 9.94 -37.23 13.87
CA PRO A 226 10.04 -37.46 15.30
C PRO A 226 8.66 -37.25 15.94
N ASN A 227 8.27 -38.20 16.78
CA ASN A 227 6.99 -38.19 17.48
C ASN A 227 6.74 -36.84 18.17
N GLY A 228 5.74 -36.09 17.68
CA GLY A 228 5.06 -35.07 18.48
C GLY A 228 5.59 -33.63 18.42
N SER A 229 6.54 -33.25 17.55
CA SER A 229 6.80 -31.80 17.35
C SER A 229 7.28 -31.43 15.95
N GLU A 230 6.61 -30.41 15.40
CA GLU A 230 6.98 -29.53 14.29
C GLU A 230 7.85 -30.11 13.17
N LYS A 231 7.22 -30.40 12.01
CA LYS A 231 7.78 -30.37 10.65
C LYS A 231 9.30 -30.63 10.56
N SER A 232 9.73 -31.73 11.14
CA SER A 232 11.12 -32.16 11.21
C SER A 232 11.20 -33.61 10.74
N PHE A 233 12.29 -33.96 10.07
CA PHE A 233 12.42 -35.26 9.42
C PHE A 233 13.82 -35.81 9.58
N LYS A 234 13.90 -37.09 9.96
CA LYS A 234 15.12 -37.89 9.86
C LYS A 234 15.03 -38.77 8.61
N ILE A 235 15.96 -38.59 7.68
CA ILE A 235 16.04 -39.42 6.48
C ILE A 235 16.79 -40.70 6.81
N THR A 236 16.14 -41.84 6.64
CA THR A 236 16.70 -43.16 6.91
C THR A 236 17.22 -43.82 5.65
N ASN A 237 16.63 -43.51 4.49
CA ASN A 237 17.02 -44.08 3.21
C ASN A 237 16.74 -43.10 2.08
N PHE A 238 17.55 -43.17 1.03
CA PHE A 238 17.33 -42.46 -0.21
C PHE A 238 17.51 -43.46 -1.34
N ASN A 239 16.51 -43.61 -2.20
CA ASN A 239 16.52 -44.62 -3.26
C ASN A 239 17.63 -44.33 -4.29
N LYS A 240 18.72 -45.11 -4.25
CA LYS A 240 19.93 -44.89 -5.05
C LYS A 240 19.69 -44.82 -6.56
N ASN A 241 18.75 -45.59 -7.08
CA ASN A 241 18.48 -45.68 -8.52
C ASN A 241 17.76 -44.42 -9.04
N ILE A 242 17.03 -43.75 -8.16
CA ILE A 242 16.22 -42.57 -8.48
C ILE A 242 17.00 -41.29 -8.10
N SER A 243 17.81 -41.36 -7.05
CA SER A 243 18.45 -40.20 -6.43
C SER A 243 19.53 -39.54 -7.27
N SER A 244 20.42 -40.32 -7.90
CA SER A 244 21.57 -39.72 -8.59
C SER A 244 21.13 -38.89 -9.79
N GLU A 245 20.13 -39.36 -10.53
CA GLU A 245 19.63 -38.70 -11.73
C GLU A 245 18.63 -37.59 -11.40
N MET A 246 17.74 -37.78 -10.41
CA MET A 246 16.89 -36.69 -9.92
C MET A 246 17.72 -35.51 -9.39
N ILE A 247 18.84 -35.79 -8.70
CA ILE A 247 19.70 -34.75 -8.15
C ILE A 247 20.56 -34.10 -9.22
N ALA A 248 21.09 -34.86 -10.19
CA ALA A 248 21.79 -34.28 -11.34
C ALA A 248 20.89 -33.26 -12.08
N ASN A 249 19.66 -33.66 -12.41
CA ASN A 249 18.70 -32.77 -13.06
C ASN A 249 18.26 -31.59 -12.17
N ALA A 250 18.10 -31.82 -10.87
CA ALA A 250 17.78 -30.74 -9.93
C ALA A 250 18.92 -29.72 -9.83
N MET A 251 20.17 -30.17 -9.88
CA MET A 251 21.36 -29.30 -9.86
C MET A 251 21.55 -28.55 -11.16
N ASP A 252 21.33 -29.21 -12.31
CA ASP A 252 21.39 -28.55 -13.62
C ASP A 252 20.35 -27.44 -13.70
N LYS A 253 19.09 -27.74 -13.33
CA LYS A 253 18.00 -26.76 -13.30
C LYS A 253 18.24 -25.64 -12.27
N LEU A 254 18.74 -25.97 -11.08
CA LEU A 254 19.11 -24.95 -10.08
C LEU A 254 20.19 -24.01 -10.63
N SER A 255 21.16 -24.53 -11.38
CA SER A 255 22.21 -23.72 -12.01
C SER A 255 21.68 -22.83 -13.15
N GLU A 256 20.66 -23.29 -13.88
CA GLU A 256 19.97 -22.50 -14.90
C GLU A 256 19.12 -21.40 -14.28
N ASP A 257 18.33 -21.72 -13.25
CA ASP A 257 17.49 -20.76 -12.51
C ASP A 257 18.35 -19.67 -11.84
N LEU A 258 19.53 -20.02 -11.32
CA LEU A 258 20.51 -19.08 -10.77
C LEU A 258 21.14 -18.18 -11.85
N LYS A 259 21.34 -18.68 -13.07
CA LYS A 259 21.86 -17.87 -14.20
C LYS A 259 20.78 -16.93 -14.75
N ALA A 260 19.52 -17.34 -14.73
CA ALA A 260 18.39 -16.55 -15.20
C ALA A 260 18.01 -15.40 -14.23
N ASN A 261 18.23 -15.58 -12.93
CA ASN A 261 17.89 -14.59 -11.88
C ASN A 261 19.05 -13.66 -11.46
N LYS A 262 19.87 -13.20 -12.41
CA LYS A 262 20.99 -12.25 -12.13
C LYS A 262 20.56 -10.91 -11.51
N ASP A 263 19.27 -10.55 -11.56
CA ASP A 263 18.75 -9.28 -11.04
C ASP A 263 18.28 -9.32 -9.57
N ILE A 264 18.34 -10.49 -8.90
CA ILE A 264 18.05 -10.59 -7.45
C ILE A 264 19.36 -10.83 -6.70
N ASN A 265 20.31 -9.92 -6.87
CA ASN A 265 21.51 -9.86 -6.03
C ASN A 265 21.19 -9.06 -4.76
N ILE A 266 20.48 -9.67 -3.82
CA ILE A 266 20.40 -9.20 -2.43
C ILE A 266 21.06 -10.29 -1.56
N SER A 267 22.24 -9.97 -1.05
CA SER A 267 23.21 -10.83 -0.35
C SER A 267 24.08 -11.69 -1.27
N GLY A 268 25.27 -11.18 -1.58
CA GLY A 268 26.31 -11.82 -2.39
C GLY A 268 26.98 -13.05 -1.77
N ARG A 269 26.21 -14.10 -1.47
CA ARG A 269 26.69 -15.48 -1.33
C ARG A 269 25.86 -16.37 -2.24
N ASP A 270 26.56 -17.15 -3.07
CA ASP A 270 26.01 -18.23 -3.88
C ASP A 270 25.05 -19.07 -3.01
N ASP A 271 23.80 -19.25 -3.44
CA ASP A 271 22.79 -19.98 -2.67
C ASP A 271 23.22 -21.42 -2.37
N ARG A 272 24.11 -21.98 -3.21
CA ARG A 272 24.80 -23.25 -2.92
C ARG A 272 25.64 -23.18 -1.64
N THR A 273 26.35 -22.07 -1.42
CA THR A 273 27.13 -21.84 -0.19
C THR A 273 26.20 -21.71 1.02
N LYS A 274 25.03 -21.07 0.88
CA LYS A 274 24.04 -20.97 1.98
C LYS A 274 23.44 -22.34 2.34
N LEU A 275 23.16 -23.18 1.34
CA LEU A 275 22.69 -24.55 1.54
C LEU A 275 23.77 -25.43 2.20
N ASP A 276 25.02 -25.25 1.78
CA ASP A 276 26.17 -25.94 2.38
C ASP A 276 26.40 -25.50 3.83
N ASP A 277 26.33 -24.20 4.12
CA ASP A 277 26.40 -23.63 5.47
C ASP A 277 25.25 -24.14 6.35
N TYR A 278 24.03 -24.25 5.80
CA TYR A 278 22.88 -24.80 6.51
C TYR A 278 23.11 -26.26 6.92
N ILE A 279 23.59 -27.09 6.01
CA ILE A 279 23.88 -28.51 6.28
C ILE A 279 25.00 -28.65 7.31
N ASN A 280 26.05 -27.83 7.20
CA ASN A 280 27.14 -27.78 8.17
C ASN A 280 26.66 -27.36 9.57
N THR A 281 25.71 -26.41 9.64
CA THR A 281 25.10 -25.95 10.89
C THR A 281 24.35 -27.07 11.59
N ILE A 282 23.46 -27.76 10.85
CA ILE A 282 22.69 -28.89 11.39
C ILE A 282 23.63 -30.03 11.83
N LYS A 283 24.66 -30.33 11.04
CA LYS A 283 25.67 -31.35 11.37
C LYS A 283 26.45 -31.04 12.64
N SER A 284 26.68 -29.76 12.93
CA SER A 284 27.38 -29.31 14.14
C SER A 284 26.52 -29.30 15.41
N GLY A 285 25.22 -29.61 15.29
CA GLY A 285 24.27 -29.60 16.42
C GLY A 285 24.01 -28.22 17.00
N LYS A 286 24.22 -27.15 16.22
CA LYS A 286 23.95 -25.75 16.59
C LYS A 286 22.68 -25.22 15.97
#